data_AF-A0A1E1V9I2-F1
#
_entry.id   AF-A0A1E1V9I2-F1
#
_cell.length_a   1.000
_cell.length_b   1.000
_cell.length_c   1.000
_cell.angle_alpha   90.00
_cell.angle_beta   90.00
_cell.angle_gamma   90.00
#
_symmetry.space_group_name_H-M   'P 1'
#
loop_
_entity.id
_entity.type
_entity.pdbx_description
1 polymer ?
#
loop_
_entity_poly.entity_id
_entity_poly.type
_entity_poly.pdbx_seq_one_letter_code
_entity_poly.pdbx_strand_id
1 'polypeptide(L)' 'MSIDTVTRLEGGKELKERTVDAIRHTFEAAGIEFINDERGEGVVKLKPTP' A
#
# COMPACT_ATOMS: atom_id res chain seq x y z
N MET A 1 12.89 2.70 4.14
CA MET A 1 12.62 2.26 2.76
C MET A 1 13.35 3.23 1.81
N SER A 2 13.94 2.75 0.71
CA SER A 2 14.67 3.63 -0.24
C SER A 2 13.72 4.23 -1.28
N ILE A 3 14.12 5.35 -1.89
CA ILE A 3 13.38 5.96 -3.01
C ILE A 3 13.26 4.97 -4.19
N ASP A 4 14.33 4.24 -4.50
CA ASP A 4 14.34 3.19 -5.54
C ASP A 4 13.24 2.13 -5.34
N THR A 5 12.98 1.74 -4.08
CA THR A 5 11.92 0.78 -3.75
C THR A 5 10.54 1.32 -4.15
N VAL A 6 10.29 2.61 -3.88
CA VAL A 6 9.04 3.28 -4.24
C VAL A 6 8.94 3.42 -5.75
N THR A 7 10.00 3.86 -6.44
CA THR A 7 10.02 3.96 -7.91
C THR A 7 9.69 2.64 -8.60
N ARG A 8 10.20 1.52 -8.07
CA ARG A 8 9.87 0.18 -8.58
C ARG A 8 8.40 -0.17 -8.40
N LEU A 9 7.82 0.13 -7.22
CA LEU A 9 6.40 -0.10 -6.95
C LEU A 9 5.53 0.66 -7.95
N GLU A 10 5.74 1.97 -8.09
CA GLU A 10 4.97 2.83 -9.00
C GLU A 10 5.12 2.39 -10.47
N GLY A 11 6.28 1.85 -10.83
CA GLY A 11 6.55 1.30 -12.17
C GLY A 11 5.98 -0.10 -12.41
N GLY A 12 5.19 -0.66 -11.48
CA GLY A 12 4.61 -2.00 -11.59
C GLY A 12 5.64 -3.13 -11.57
N LYS A 13 6.85 -2.88 -11.04
CA LYS A 13 7.88 -3.90 -10.91
C LYS A 13 7.61 -4.76 -9.69
N GLU A 14 7.84 -6.06 -9.85
CA GLU A 14 7.71 -7.00 -8.75
C GLU A 14 8.64 -6.64 -7.58
N LEU A 15 8.09 -6.71 -6.38
CA LEU A 15 8.77 -6.52 -5.11
C LEU A 15 8.66 -7.81 -4.29
N LYS A 16 9.60 -7.99 -3.35
CA LYS A 16 9.48 -9.07 -2.37
C LYS A 16 8.23 -8.85 -1.53
N GLU A 17 7.51 -9.91 -1.19
CA GLU A 17 6.30 -9.87 -0.35
C GLU A 17 6.50 -9.04 0.93
N ARG A 18 7.58 -9.29 1.69
CA ARG A 18 7.93 -8.52 2.89
C ARG A 18 8.01 -6.99 2.69
N THR A 19 8.31 -6.56 1.46
CA THR A 19 8.42 -5.14 1.09
C THR A 19 7.04 -4.57 0.82
N VAL A 20 6.19 -5.34 0.12
CA VAL A 20 4.78 -5.01 -0.09
C VAL A 20 4.06 -4.91 1.27
N ASP A 21 4.30 -5.85 2.18
CA ASP A 21 3.74 -5.84 3.53
C ASP A 21 4.17 -4.60 4.33
N ALA A 22 5.46 -4.26 4.28
CA ALA A 22 5.97 -3.07 4.95
C ALA A 22 5.34 -1.77 4.41
N ILE A 23 5.12 -1.69 3.10
CA ILE A 23 4.45 -0.56 2.44
C ILE A 23 2.98 -0.48 2.90
N ARG A 24 2.24 -1.59 2.83
CA ARG A 24 0.85 -1.68 3.31
C ARG A 24 0.75 -1.22 4.76
N HIS A 25 1.60 -1.75 5.64
CA HIS A 25 1.60 -1.39 7.05
C HIS A 25 1.87 0.11 7.29
N THR A 26 2.77 0.70 6.49
CA THR A 26 3.05 2.14 6.57
C THR A 26 1.80 2.97 6.27
N PHE A 27 1.04 2.60 5.23
CA PHE A 27 -0.21 3.26 4.88
C PHE A 27 -1.31 3.03 5.93
N GLU A 28 -1.40 1.82 6.48
CA GLU A 28 -2.34 1.50 7.56
C GLU A 28 -2.07 2.30 8.83
N ALA A 29 -0.80 2.49 9.18
CA ALA A 29 -0.37 3.35 10.28
C ALA A 29 -0.69 4.83 10.02
N ALA A 30 -0.71 5.26 8.75
CA ALA A 30 -1.15 6.60 8.34
C ALA A 30 -2.69 6.74 8.29
N GLY A 31 -3.44 5.69 8.64
CA GLY A 31 -4.89 5.70 8.68
C GLY A 31 -5.58 5.27 7.39
N ILE A 32 -4.85 4.69 6.43
CA ILE A 32 -5.43 4.11 5.22
C ILE A 32 -5.92 2.69 5.50
N GLU A 33 -7.14 2.36 5.13
CA GLU A 33 -7.68 1.00 5.17
C GLU A 33 -7.75 0.45 3.75
N PHE A 34 -7.04 -0.65 3.49
CA PHE A 34 -7.11 -1.36 2.22
C PHE A 34 -8.30 -2.31 2.23
N ILE A 35 -9.23 -2.13 1.30
CA ILE A 35 -10.41 -2.96 1.15
C ILE A 35 -10.13 -4.03 0.10
N ASN A 36 -10.26 -5.29 0.47
CA ASN A 36 -10.24 -6.39 -0.49
C ASN A 36 -11.68 -6.63 -0.93
N ASP A 37 -12.13 -5.88 -1.94
CA ASP A 37 -13.33 -6.27 -2.67
C ASP A 37 -12.89 -7.18 -3.82
N GLU A 38 -13.58 -8.29 -4.02
CA GLU A 38 -13.25 -9.29 -5.04
C GLU A 38 -13.49 -8.74 -6.48
N ARG A 39 -13.74 -7.42 -6.64
CA ARG A 39 -14.00 -6.75 -7.92
C ARG A 39 -12.73 -6.18 -8.55
N GLY A 40 -11.59 -6.24 -7.86
CA GLY A 40 -10.28 -5.91 -8.43
C GLY A 40 -10.00 -4.42 -8.60
N GLU A 41 -10.97 -3.55 -8.27
CA GLU A 41 -10.80 -2.11 -8.19
C GLU A 41 -10.34 -1.79 -6.75
N GLY A 42 -9.02 -1.77 -6.50
CA GLY A 42 -8.50 -1.55 -5.15
C GLY A 42 -9.03 -0.26 -4.52
N VAL A 43 -9.98 -0.37 -3.58
CA VAL A 43 -10.55 0.78 -2.87
C VAL A 43 -9.75 1.00 -1.57
N VAL A 44 -9.32 2.24 -1.34
CA VAL A 44 -8.72 2.67 -0.07
C VAL A 44 -9.67 3.61 0.66
N LYS A 45 -9.87 3.40 1.97
CA LYS A 45 -10.65 4.31 2.83
C LYS A 45 -9.71 5.08 3.75
N LEU A 46 -9.87 6.40 3.82
CA LEU A 46 -9.20 7.22 4.81
C LEU A 46 -9.97 7.16 6.12
N LYS A 47 -9.29 6.82 7.22
CA LYS A 47 -9.88 6.96 8.56
C LYS A 47 -10.13 8.44 8.85
N PRO A 48 -11.27 8.78 9.48
CA PRO A 48 -11.50 10.13 9.92
C PRO A 48 -10.40 10.55 10.91
N THR A 49 -9.85 11.75 10.72
CA THR A 49 -8.98 12.38 11.71
C THR A 49 -9.78 12.62 13.00
N PRO A 50 -9.20 12.40 14.20
CA PRO A 50 -9.85 12.75 15.46
C PRO A 50 -10.33 14.21 15.50
#